data_AF-A0A1B7NTA5-F1
#
_entry.id   AF-A0A1B7NTA5-F1
#
_cell.length_a   1.000
_cell.length_b   1.000
_cell.length_c   1.000
_cell.angle_alpha   90.00
_cell.angle_beta   90.00
_cell.angle_gamma   90.00
#
_symmetry.space_group_name_H-M   'P 1'
#
loop_
_entity.id
_entity.type
_entity.pdbx_description
1 polymer ?
#
loop_
_entity_poly.entity_id
_entity_poly.type
_entity_poly.pdbx_seq_one_letter_code
_entity_poly.pdbx_strand_id
1 'polypeptide(L)'
;MAPSPIPFLLHPAPHHPADIPAHPSIPNPFPPSTHGETADSHPPLPLFVQAALTQAREFITTTIPGKSFIADPKLRSSPPSSGQVQVSSGTIKHTGLTGKGAAADAKEDKWFARRTVLENRAVRGSASFQEFVDGLKDNHLLNEIEYEPKISAVDDIAKWDCSGVEGEGGWRGWRPA
;
A
#
# COMPACT_ATOMS: atom_id res chain seq x y z
N MET A 1 9.88 12.47 23.98
CA MET A 1 9.55 12.89 22.60
C MET A 1 8.43 12.00 22.12
N ALA A 2 7.28 12.55 21.74
CA ALA A 2 6.27 11.76 21.04
C ALA A 2 6.86 11.37 19.67
N PRO A 3 6.74 10.10 19.22
CA PRO A 3 7.15 9.76 17.87
C PRO A 3 6.34 10.64 16.90
N SER A 4 7.02 11.30 15.97
CA SER A 4 6.35 12.04 14.90
C SER A 4 5.33 11.09 14.25
N PRO A 5 4.04 11.47 14.16
CA PRO A 5 3.03 10.60 13.56
C PRO A 5 3.43 10.40 12.10
N ILE A 6 3.66 9.15 11.71
CA ILE A 6 3.90 8.81 10.31
C ILE A 6 2.71 9.35 9.50
N PRO A 7 2.96 10.14 8.43
CA PRO A 7 1.89 10.73 7.64
C PRO A 7 0.96 9.65 7.08
N PHE A 8 -0.18 10.08 6.57
CA PHE A 8 -1.10 9.16 5.91
C PHE A 8 -0.44 8.61 4.64
N LEU A 9 -0.24 7.29 4.58
CA LEU A 9 0.55 6.61 3.55
C LEU A 9 -0.24 6.24 2.29
N LEU A 10 -1.58 6.33 2.33
CA LEU A 10 -2.45 5.92 1.23
C LEU A 10 -2.90 7.12 0.41
N HIS A 11 -2.10 7.54 -0.57
CA HIS A 11 -2.45 8.67 -1.42
C HIS A 11 -1.98 8.42 -2.88
N PRO A 12 -2.59 9.09 -3.86
CA PRO A 12 -2.25 8.89 -5.27
C PRO A 12 -0.89 9.48 -5.67
N ALA A 13 -0.33 10.40 -4.87
CA ALA A 13 1.02 10.90 -5.09
C ALA A 13 2.06 9.84 -4.67
N PRO A 14 3.23 9.73 -5.32
CA PRO A 14 4.33 8.96 -4.78
C PRO A 14 4.86 9.57 -3.47
N HIS A 15 5.29 8.73 -2.53
CA HIS A 15 6.03 9.16 -1.33
C HIS A 15 7.38 9.75 -1.71
N HIS A 16 7.87 10.74 -0.96
CA HIS A 16 9.26 11.18 -1.12
C HIS A 16 10.20 10.07 -0.60
N PRO A 17 11.40 9.87 -1.16
CA PRO A 17 12.34 8.87 -0.64
C PRO A 17 12.69 9.04 0.85
N ALA A 18 12.55 10.25 1.40
CA ALA A 18 12.75 10.52 2.82
C ALA A 18 11.58 10.01 3.72
N ASP A 19 10.41 9.75 3.14
CA ASP A 19 9.22 9.28 3.86
C ASP A 19 9.18 7.76 4.03
N ILE A 20 10.10 7.03 3.38
CA ILE A 20 10.25 5.57 3.50
C ILE A 20 11.47 5.21 4.36
N PRO A 21 11.47 4.05 5.05
CA PRO A 21 12.62 3.64 5.86
C PRO A 21 13.91 3.53 5.06
N ALA A 22 15.04 3.97 5.61
CA ALA A 22 16.33 3.75 4.98
C ALA A 22 16.62 2.25 4.82
N HIS A 23 17.34 1.86 3.76
CA HIS A 23 17.74 0.48 3.52
C HIS A 23 19.27 0.33 3.62
N PRO A 24 19.81 -0.65 4.37
CA PRO A 24 21.26 -0.80 4.57
C PRO A 24 22.08 -0.96 3.28
N SER A 25 21.50 -1.59 2.25
CA SER A 25 22.17 -1.83 0.96
C SER A 25 22.05 -0.68 -0.05
N ILE A 26 21.28 0.37 0.26
CA ILE A 26 21.15 1.54 -0.62
C ILE A 26 21.99 2.66 -0.02
N PRO A 27 23.10 3.07 -0.67
CA PRO A 27 23.96 4.13 -0.14
C PRO A 27 23.18 5.45 -0.04
N ASN A 28 23.08 6.00 1.16
CA ASN A 28 22.62 7.38 1.35
C ASN A 28 23.78 8.33 1.04
N PRO A 29 23.61 9.24 0.05
CA PRO A 29 23.59 10.64 0.44
C PRO A 29 22.60 11.46 -0.40
N PHE A 30 21.71 12.21 0.25
CA PHE A 30 21.43 13.54 -0.27
C PHE A 30 22.58 14.46 0.19
N PRO A 31 23.07 15.39 -0.64
CA PRO A 31 24.26 16.18 -0.34
C PRO A 31 24.12 16.78 1.07
N PRO A 32 25.18 16.73 1.91
CA PRO A 32 25.11 17.29 3.24
C PRO A 32 24.77 18.78 3.09
N SER A 33 23.65 19.19 3.67
CA SER A 33 23.44 20.60 3.97
C SER A 33 24.67 21.08 4.71
N THR A 34 25.25 22.19 4.26
CA THR A 34 26.54 22.77 4.72
C THR A 34 26.56 23.16 6.21
N HIS A 35 25.52 22.82 6.95
CA HIS A 35 25.35 23.02 8.38
C HIS A 35 25.17 21.63 9.01
N GLY A 36 26.27 21.10 9.54
CA GLY A 36 26.28 19.80 10.22
C GLY A 36 25.18 19.71 11.26
N GLU A 37 24.45 18.59 11.20
CA GLU A 37 23.28 18.14 11.98
C GLU A 37 22.11 17.81 11.04
N THR A 38 22.21 16.68 10.35
CA THR A 38 21.01 16.03 9.79
C THR A 38 20.82 14.72 10.55
N ALA A 39 19.96 14.77 11.57
CA ALA A 39 19.35 13.56 12.11
C ALA A 39 18.73 12.78 10.93
N ASP A 40 18.91 11.46 10.92
CA ASP A 40 18.29 10.59 9.92
C ASP A 40 16.78 10.87 9.89
N SER A 41 16.31 11.45 8.80
CA SER A 41 14.92 11.87 8.64
C SER A 41 13.99 10.71 8.27
N HIS A 42 14.54 9.54 7.97
CA HIS A 42 13.76 8.38 7.56
C HIS A 42 12.99 7.78 8.75
N PRO A 43 11.74 7.34 8.55
CA PRO A 43 10.99 6.68 9.60
C PRO A 43 11.60 5.30 9.95
N PRO A 44 11.59 4.90 11.23
CA PRO A 44 11.99 3.55 11.62
C PRO A 44 11.11 2.49 10.94
N LEU A 45 11.73 1.44 10.38
CA LEU A 45 11.02 0.36 9.67
C LEU A 45 9.83 -0.22 10.44
N PRO A 46 9.94 -0.58 11.74
CA PRO A 46 8.82 -1.16 12.47
C PRO A 46 7.62 -0.21 12.57
N LEU A 47 7.87 1.08 12.83
CA LEU A 47 6.82 2.08 12.94
C LEU A 47 6.15 2.30 11.57
N PHE A 48 6.94 2.37 10.50
CA PHE A 48 6.43 2.53 9.14
C PHE A 48 5.52 1.38 8.72
N VAL A 49 5.96 0.14 8.93
CA VAL A 49 5.15 -1.05 8.61
C VAL A 49 3.89 -1.08 9.46
N GLN A 50 3.98 -0.79 10.76
CA GLN A 50 2.80 -0.74 11.63
C GLN A 50 1.80 0.33 11.16
N ALA A 51 2.27 1.53 10.82
CA ALA A 51 1.44 2.61 10.31
C ALA A 51 0.78 2.22 8.98
N ALA A 52 1.54 1.68 8.04
CA ALA A 52 1.02 1.24 6.74
C ALA A 52 -0.09 0.17 6.89
N LEU A 53 0.15 -0.86 7.70
CA LEU A 53 -0.84 -1.93 7.93
C LEU A 53 -2.08 -1.42 8.66
N THR A 54 -1.90 -0.55 9.67
CA THR A 54 -3.01 0.03 10.44
C THR A 54 -3.89 0.91 9.55
N GLN A 55 -3.27 1.80 8.78
CA GLN A 55 -3.98 2.69 7.86
C GLN A 55 -4.66 1.89 6.74
N ALA A 56 -3.99 0.89 6.15
CA ALA A 56 -4.57 0.01 5.13
C ALA A 56 -5.80 -0.76 5.65
N ARG A 57 -5.71 -1.29 6.88
CA ARG A 57 -6.84 -1.96 7.52
C ARG A 57 -8.00 -1.01 7.69
N GLU A 58 -7.79 0.14 8.32
CA GLU A 58 -8.84 1.14 8.55
C GLU A 58 -9.47 1.60 7.23
N PHE A 59 -8.65 1.80 6.20
CA PHE A 59 -9.10 2.17 4.87
C PHE A 59 -10.06 1.13 4.26
N ILE A 60 -9.69 -0.15 4.32
CA ILE A 60 -10.45 -1.24 3.72
C ILE A 60 -11.69 -1.60 4.56
N THR A 61 -11.60 -1.55 5.88
CA THR A 61 -12.69 -2.00 6.78
C THR A 61 -13.66 -0.89 7.15
N THR A 62 -13.21 0.36 7.16
CA THR A 62 -13.98 1.49 7.69
C THR A 62 -14.22 2.55 6.62
N THR A 63 -13.19 2.98 5.88
CA THR A 63 -13.33 4.08 4.90
C THR A 63 -14.10 3.67 3.65
N ILE A 64 -13.69 2.59 2.97
CA ILE A 64 -14.33 2.12 1.73
C ILE A 64 -15.79 1.68 1.96
N PRO A 65 -16.15 0.98 3.06
CA PRO A 65 -17.55 0.66 3.34
C PRO A 65 -18.33 1.83 3.95
N GLY A 66 -17.65 2.93 4.29
CA GLY A 66 -18.23 4.10 4.96
C GLY A 66 -18.96 5.05 4.00
N LYS A 67 -19.43 6.18 4.57
CA LYS A 67 -20.26 7.17 3.85
C LYS A 67 -19.56 7.86 2.68
N SER A 68 -18.24 7.85 2.64
CA SER A 68 -17.46 8.52 1.59
C SER A 68 -17.47 7.76 0.26
N PHE A 69 -17.93 6.51 0.26
CA PHE A 69 -18.03 5.67 -0.93
C PHE A 69 -19.48 5.23 -1.17
N ILE A 70 -19.86 5.22 -2.44
CA ILE A 70 -21.15 4.74 -2.91
C ILE A 70 -20.90 3.47 -3.71
N ALA A 71 -21.49 2.37 -3.26
CA ALA A 71 -21.48 1.09 -3.98
C ALA A 71 -22.43 1.15 -5.18
N ASP A 72 -21.96 0.69 -6.34
CA ASP A 72 -22.83 0.41 -7.50
C ASP A 72 -23.83 -0.69 -7.09
N PRO A 73 -25.15 -0.46 -7.15
CA PRO A 73 -26.11 -1.50 -6.79
C PRO A 73 -26.00 -2.77 -7.64
N LYS A 74 -25.37 -2.69 -8.81
CA LYS A 74 -25.18 -3.82 -9.72
C LYS A 74 -23.82 -4.48 -9.52
N LEU A 75 -23.87 -5.75 -9.11
CA LEU A 75 -22.72 -6.64 -9.14
C LEU A 75 -22.29 -6.97 -10.57
N ARG A 76 -20.98 -7.00 -10.81
CA ARG A 76 -20.38 -7.26 -12.13
C ARG A 76 -19.75 -8.64 -12.17
N SER A 77 -19.83 -9.31 -13.33
CA SER A 77 -19.05 -10.52 -13.59
C SER A 77 -17.60 -10.14 -13.92
N SER A 78 -16.64 -11.01 -13.56
CA SER A 78 -15.23 -10.84 -13.91
C SER A 78 -14.57 -12.17 -14.26
N PRO A 79 -14.87 -12.74 -15.45
CA PRO A 79 -14.17 -13.92 -15.92
C PRO A 79 -12.64 -13.72 -15.91
N PRO A 80 -11.83 -14.74 -15.58
CA PRO A 80 -12.23 -16.12 -15.34
C PRO A 80 -12.79 -16.41 -13.93
N SER A 81 -12.83 -15.41 -13.03
CA SER A 81 -13.38 -15.57 -11.69
C SER A 81 -14.89 -15.83 -11.73
N SER A 82 -15.36 -16.73 -10.89
CA SER A 82 -16.79 -16.96 -10.62
C SER A 82 -17.35 -15.97 -9.59
N GLY A 83 -16.48 -15.28 -8.86
CA GLY A 83 -16.86 -14.27 -7.86
C GLY A 83 -17.48 -13.04 -8.49
N GLN A 84 -18.57 -12.56 -7.89
CA GLN A 84 -19.17 -11.30 -8.28
C GLN A 84 -18.39 -10.12 -7.71
N VAL A 85 -18.29 -9.06 -8.51
CA VAL A 85 -17.55 -7.85 -8.19
C VAL A 85 -18.50 -6.77 -7.73
N GLN A 86 -18.29 -6.26 -6.53
CA GLN A 86 -18.87 -5.02 -6.05
C GLN A 86 -17.91 -3.88 -6.39
N VAL A 87 -18.39 -2.92 -7.19
CA VAL A 87 -17.66 -1.67 -7.44
C VAL A 87 -18.21 -0.59 -6.52
N SER A 88 -17.35 0.24 -5.97
CA SER A 88 -17.75 1.47 -5.29
C SER A 88 -16.87 2.63 -5.73
N SER A 89 -17.40 3.85 -5.62
CA SER A 89 -16.62 5.06 -5.88
C SER A 89 -16.87 6.09 -4.80
N GLY A 90 -15.86 6.87 -4.49
CA GLY A 90 -15.90 7.83 -3.39
C GLY A 90 -14.96 8.99 -3.62
N THR A 91 -15.06 10.00 -2.78
CA THR A 91 -14.03 11.05 -2.67
C THR A 91 -13.42 11.00 -1.28
N ILE A 92 -12.10 11.18 -1.23
CA ILE A 92 -11.35 11.26 0.02
C ILE A 92 -10.67 12.62 0.03
N LYS A 93 -10.89 13.37 1.11
CA LYS A 93 -10.23 14.65 1.30
C LYS A 93 -8.74 14.43 1.37
N HIS A 94 -8.02 15.21 0.59
CA HIS A 94 -6.57 15.13 0.55
C HIS A 94 -6.00 15.51 1.92
N THR A 95 -5.40 14.57 2.64
CA THR A 95 -4.65 14.85 3.88
C THR A 95 -3.21 15.21 3.49
N GLY A 96 -3.10 16.33 2.77
CA GLY A 96 -1.93 17.15 2.49
C GLY A 96 -0.57 16.49 2.26
N LEU A 97 -0.07 16.56 1.03
CA LEU A 97 1.37 16.73 0.74
C LEU A 97 1.51 17.52 -0.59
N THR A 98 2.18 18.69 -0.54
CA THR A 98 2.69 19.57 -1.63
C THR A 98 2.05 20.96 -1.88
N GLY A 99 0.99 21.36 -1.18
CA GLY A 99 0.44 22.71 -1.32
C GLY A 99 0.27 23.44 0.01
N LYS A 100 1.06 24.49 0.26
CA LYS A 100 0.74 25.46 1.32
C LYS A 100 -0.30 26.44 0.78
N GLY A 101 -1.57 26.28 1.16
CA GLY A 101 -2.62 27.26 0.89
C GLY A 101 -4.05 26.68 0.87
N ALA A 102 -5.04 27.54 1.08
CA ALA A 102 -6.46 27.16 1.19
C ALA A 102 -7.02 26.42 -0.05
N ALA A 103 -6.39 26.56 -1.22
CA ALA A 103 -6.77 25.83 -2.43
C ALA A 103 -6.30 24.37 -2.44
N ALA A 104 -5.26 24.02 -1.67
CA ALA A 104 -4.79 22.64 -1.52
C ALA A 104 -5.67 21.85 -0.55
N ASP A 105 -6.16 22.50 0.50
CA ASP A 105 -7.09 21.93 1.50
C ASP A 105 -8.47 21.60 0.91
N ALA A 106 -8.79 22.13 -0.27
CA ALA A 106 -10.03 21.89 -1.00
C ALA A 106 -9.93 20.76 -2.04
N LYS A 107 -8.75 20.15 -2.23
CA LYS A 107 -8.59 19.06 -3.20
C LYS A 107 -9.12 17.75 -2.63
N GLU A 108 -9.92 17.05 -3.43
CA GLU A 108 -10.41 15.72 -3.13
C GLU A 108 -9.91 14.74 -4.18
N ASP A 109 -9.41 13.61 -3.73
CA ASP A 109 -9.02 12.51 -4.61
C ASP A 109 -10.26 11.68 -4.90
N LYS A 110 -10.50 11.39 -6.20
CA LYS A 110 -11.56 10.47 -6.61
C LYS A 110 -11.02 9.05 -6.57
N TRP A 111 -11.66 8.20 -5.77
CA TRP A 111 -11.27 6.81 -5.59
C TRP A 111 -12.33 5.87 -6.17
N PHE A 112 -11.87 4.73 -6.67
CA PHE A 112 -12.68 3.60 -7.07
C PHE A 112 -12.17 2.38 -6.32
N ALA A 113 -13.08 1.63 -5.69
CA ALA A 113 -12.75 0.40 -5.02
C ALA A 113 -13.48 -0.77 -5.68
N ARG A 114 -12.79 -1.89 -5.74
CA ARG A 114 -13.30 -3.15 -6.28
C ARG A 114 -13.20 -4.21 -5.20
N ARG A 115 -14.31 -4.84 -4.87
CA ARG A 115 -14.37 -5.91 -3.88
C ARG A 115 -14.94 -7.19 -4.49
N THR A 116 -14.25 -8.29 -4.28
CA THR A 116 -14.70 -9.64 -4.62
C THR A 116 -14.48 -10.51 -3.39
N VAL A 117 -15.43 -11.39 -3.08
CA VAL A 117 -15.27 -12.39 -2.01
C VAL A 117 -15.16 -13.76 -2.67
N LEU A 118 -14.07 -14.46 -2.42
CA LEU A 118 -13.75 -15.76 -3.01
C LEU A 118 -13.61 -16.81 -1.92
N GLU A 119 -13.92 -18.05 -2.27
CA GLU A 119 -13.60 -19.21 -1.44
C GLU A 119 -12.08 -19.43 -1.48
N ASN A 120 -11.44 -19.57 -0.32
CA ASN A 120 -10.00 -19.85 -0.23
C ASN A 120 -9.71 -21.28 -0.72
N ARG A 121 -9.62 -21.45 -2.04
CA ARG A 121 -9.44 -22.75 -2.69
C ARG A 121 -8.85 -22.60 -4.09
N ALA A 122 -7.86 -23.42 -4.40
CA ALA A 122 -7.22 -23.52 -5.71
C ALA A 122 -8.09 -24.30 -6.70
N VAL A 123 -9.17 -23.67 -7.18
CA VAL A 123 -10.08 -24.23 -8.19
C VAL A 123 -10.43 -23.17 -9.22
N ARG A 124 -10.81 -23.60 -10.43
CA ARG A 124 -11.20 -22.69 -11.51
C ARG A 124 -12.28 -21.71 -11.03
N GLY A 125 -12.00 -20.42 -11.19
CA GLY A 125 -12.91 -19.33 -10.81
C GLY A 125 -12.68 -18.77 -9.40
N SER A 126 -11.86 -19.43 -8.58
CA SER A 126 -11.43 -18.96 -7.27
C SER A 126 -9.90 -18.96 -7.15
N ALA A 127 -9.39 -18.55 -6.00
CA ALA A 127 -7.97 -18.65 -5.66
C ALA A 127 -7.83 -18.99 -4.17
N SER A 128 -6.81 -19.77 -3.84
CA SER A 128 -6.34 -19.94 -2.48
C SER A 128 -5.59 -18.69 -1.99
N PHE A 129 -5.46 -18.57 -0.68
CA PHE A 129 -4.69 -17.51 -0.04
C PHE A 129 -3.20 -17.61 -0.42
N GLN A 130 -2.69 -18.84 -0.62
CA GLN A 130 -1.32 -19.02 -1.09
C GLN A 130 -1.14 -18.46 -2.50
N GLU A 131 -2.05 -18.77 -3.43
CA GLU A 131 -2.02 -18.17 -4.79
C GLU A 131 -2.11 -16.65 -4.75
N PHE A 132 -2.87 -16.08 -3.81
CA PHE A 132 -2.91 -14.63 -3.59
C PHE A 132 -1.55 -14.07 -3.10
N VAL A 133 -0.91 -14.74 -2.14
CA VAL A 133 0.41 -14.35 -1.64
C VAL A 133 1.46 -14.47 -2.74
N ASP A 134 1.50 -15.61 -3.42
CA ASP A 134 2.43 -15.87 -4.51
C ASP A 134 2.22 -14.84 -5.65
N GLY A 135 0.97 -14.53 -5.97
CA GLY A 135 0.62 -13.62 -7.06
C GLY A 135 0.86 -12.14 -6.77
N LEU A 136 0.52 -11.67 -5.56
CA LEU A 136 0.51 -10.25 -5.21
C LEU A 136 1.70 -9.80 -4.36
N LYS A 137 2.31 -10.70 -3.59
CA LYS A 137 3.44 -10.35 -2.72
C LYS A 137 4.75 -10.85 -3.28
N ASP A 138 4.84 -12.13 -3.60
CA ASP A 138 6.14 -12.76 -3.88
C ASP A 138 6.53 -12.66 -5.37
N ASN A 139 5.57 -12.78 -6.30
CA ASN A 139 5.82 -12.71 -7.75
C ASN A 139 5.17 -11.50 -8.42
N HIS A 140 4.77 -10.47 -7.67
CA HIS A 140 4.03 -9.32 -8.20
C HIS A 140 4.70 -8.68 -9.42
N LEU A 141 5.99 -8.34 -9.30
CA LEU A 141 6.72 -7.67 -10.38
C LEU A 141 6.84 -8.54 -11.64
N LEU A 142 7.02 -9.86 -11.47
CA LEU A 142 7.06 -10.79 -12.61
C LEU A 142 5.69 -10.91 -13.28
N ASN A 143 4.62 -10.94 -12.50
CA ASN A 143 3.26 -10.98 -13.02
C ASN A 143 2.88 -9.69 -13.76
N GLU A 144 3.42 -8.52 -13.35
CA GLU A 144 3.22 -7.25 -14.07
C GLU A 144 3.81 -7.26 -15.48
N ILE A 145 4.87 -8.04 -15.76
CA ILE A 145 5.42 -8.20 -17.12
C ILE A 145 4.37 -8.82 -18.07
N GLU A 146 3.52 -9.71 -17.56
CA GLU A 146 2.44 -10.32 -18.35
C GLU A 146 1.36 -9.29 -18.72
N TYR A 147 1.12 -8.30 -17.86
CA TYR A 147 0.07 -7.30 -18.03
C TYR A 147 0.54 -5.99 -18.69
N GLU A 148 1.82 -5.63 -18.56
CA GLU A 148 2.42 -4.43 -19.16
C GLU A 148 3.58 -4.82 -20.10
N PRO A 149 3.30 -4.98 -21.41
CA PRO A 149 4.29 -5.43 -22.41
C PRO A 149 5.50 -4.51 -22.58
N LYS A 150 5.47 -3.29 -22.03
CA LYS A 150 6.59 -2.34 -22.09
C LYS A 150 7.66 -2.59 -21.03
N ILE A 151 7.38 -3.42 -20.02
CA ILE A 151 8.38 -3.81 -19.03
C ILE A 151 9.32 -4.83 -19.69
N SER A 152 10.58 -4.45 -19.89
CA SER A 152 11.59 -5.29 -20.54
C SER A 152 12.42 -6.12 -19.57
N ALA A 153 12.54 -5.67 -18.32
CA ALA A 153 13.26 -6.35 -17.25
C ALA A 153 12.77 -5.88 -15.88
N VAL A 154 12.96 -6.74 -14.87
CA VAL A 154 12.70 -6.46 -13.46
C VAL A 154 13.93 -6.94 -12.69
N ASP A 155 14.50 -6.06 -11.86
CA ASP A 155 15.65 -6.37 -11.01
C ASP A 155 15.33 -6.03 -9.55
N ASP A 156 15.56 -6.99 -8.65
CA ASP A 156 15.43 -6.76 -7.21
C ASP A 156 16.67 -6.02 -6.68
N ILE A 157 16.49 -4.75 -6.34
CA ILE A 157 17.58 -3.87 -5.88
C ILE A 157 17.85 -4.02 -4.37
N ALA A 158 16.80 -4.10 -3.57
CA ALA A 158 16.87 -4.11 -2.11
C ALA A 158 15.60 -4.70 -1.50
N LYS A 159 15.72 -5.33 -0.32
CA LYS A 159 14.60 -5.92 0.42
C LYS A 159 14.80 -5.71 1.91
N TRP A 160 13.91 -4.93 2.53
CA TRP A 160 13.90 -4.78 3.97
C TRP A 160 13.66 -6.12 4.66
N ASP A 161 14.47 -6.41 5.68
CA ASP A 161 14.21 -7.50 6.59
C ASP A 161 13.10 -7.09 7.55
N CYS A 162 11.91 -7.66 7.35
CA CYS A 162 10.76 -7.46 8.22
C CYS A 162 10.62 -8.58 9.26
N SER A 163 11.62 -9.46 9.41
CA SER A 163 11.63 -10.46 10.47
C SER A 163 11.65 -9.77 11.84
N GLY A 164 10.62 -10.02 12.66
CA GLY A 164 10.48 -9.38 13.97
C GLY A 164 9.70 -8.06 14.00
N VAL A 165 9.17 -7.60 12.87
CA VAL A 165 8.17 -6.52 12.88
C VAL A 165 6.82 -7.13 13.27
N GLU A 166 6.44 -7.00 14.55
CA GLU A 166 5.12 -7.43 15.01
C GLU A 166 4.05 -6.40 14.61
N GLY A 167 3.15 -6.80 13.72
CA GLY A 167 1.95 -6.02 13.44
C GLY A 167 0.90 -6.22 14.53
N GLU A 168 0.50 -5.15 15.21
CA GLU A 168 -0.66 -5.18 16.11
C GLU A 168 -1.92 -5.55 15.30
N GLY A 169 -2.72 -6.51 15.80
CA GLY A 169 -3.94 -6.98 15.11
C GLY A 169 -3.91 -8.43 14.61
N GLY A 170 -2.94 -9.26 15.02
CA GLY A 170 -2.96 -10.69 14.75
C GLY A 170 -2.35 -11.09 13.40
N TRP A 171 -1.45 -10.27 12.84
CA TRP A 171 -0.62 -10.59 11.69
C TRP A 171 0.43 -11.67 12.03
N ARG A 172 0.00 -12.84 12.51
CA ARG A 172 0.90 -13.99 12.71
C ARG A 172 1.04 -14.71 11.38
N GLY A 173 2.08 -14.33 10.64
CA GLY A 173 2.37 -14.90 9.33
C GLY A 173 3.73 -14.47 8.80
N TRP A 174 4.75 -14.43 9.66
CA TRP A 174 6.13 -14.36 9.22
C TRP A 174 6.89 -15.52 9.86
N ARG A 175 6.99 -16.61 9.12
CA ARG A 175 8.12 -17.51 9.22
C ARG A 175 8.73 -17.60 7.82
N PRO A 176 10.01 -17.23 7.63
CA PRO A 176 10.72 -17.72 6.46
C PRO A 176 10.78 -19.25 6.58
N ALA A 177 10.42 -19.94 5.50
CA ALA A 177 10.80 -21.32 5.30
C ALA A 177 12.28 -21.38 4.92
#